data_AF-A0A1I0YPM8-F1
#
_entry.id   AF-A0A1I0YPM8-F1
#
_cell.length_a   1.000
_cell.length_b   1.000
_cell.length_c   1.000
_cell.angle_alpha   90.00
_cell.angle_beta   90.00
_cell.angle_gamma   90.00
#
_symmetry.space_group_name_H-M   'P 1'
#
loop_
_entity.id
_entity.type
_entity.pdbx_description
1 polymer ?
#
loop_
_entity_poly.entity_id
_entity_poly.type
_entity_poly.pdbx_seq_one_letter_code
_entity_poly.pdbx_strand_id
1 'polypeptide(L)' 'MILAEAQTVVVGLINEIRLYMLENNTDVLIGNEHKARYKDVIQIRLDGKALKEKQPDIYKAFTTCTKYKRFKFD' A
#
# COMPACT_ATOMS: atom_id res chain seq x y z
N MET A 1 5.22 23.53 15.81
CA MET A 1 6.68 23.37 15.98
C MET A 1 7.00 21.97 16.52
N ILE A 2 6.56 21.62 17.74
CA ILE A 2 6.83 20.31 18.39
C ILE A 2 6.37 19.08 17.56
N LEU A 3 5.21 19.17 16.89
CA LEU A 3 4.68 18.08 16.04
C LEU A 3 5.58 17.75 14.83
N ALA A 4 6.22 18.76 14.23
CA ALA A 4 7.06 18.57 13.06
C ALA A 4 8.41 17.94 13.43
N GLU A 5 8.97 18.34 14.57
CA GLU A 5 10.19 17.76 15.12
C GLU A 5 9.97 16.29 15.51
N ALA A 6 8.86 15.97 16.19
CA ALA A 6 8.50 14.60 16.51
C ALA A 6 8.34 13.71 15.26
N GLN A 7 7.73 14.22 14.19
CA GLN A 7 7.63 13.50 12.91
C GLN A 7 9.00 13.23 12.30
N THR A 8 9.92 14.20 12.38
CA THR A 8 11.27 14.08 11.84
C THR A 8 12.06 12.98 12.57
N VAL A 9 11.94 12.94 13.91
CA VAL A 9 12.55 11.89 14.74
C VAL A 9 12.00 10.50 14.39
N VAL A 10 10.68 10.37 14.23
CA VAL A 10 10.05 9.10 13.83
C VAL A 10 10.55 8.62 12.47
N VAL A 11 10.69 9.52 11.50
CA VAL A 11 11.22 9.17 10.17
C VAL A 11 12.67 8.71 10.26
N GLY A 12 13.49 9.34 11.11
CA GLY A 12 14.86 8.91 11.39
C GLY A 12 14.94 7.47 11.89
N LEU A 13 14.17 7.15 12.94
CA LEU A 13 14.11 5.79 13.51
C LEU A 13 13.65 4.74 12.52
N ILE A 14 12.66 5.05 11.66
CA ILE A 14 12.20 4.14 10.61
C ILE A 14 13.33 3.83 9.62
N ASN A 15 14.16 4.82 9.28
CA ASN A 15 15.27 4.63 8.35
C ASN A 15 16.37 3.76 8.95
N GLU A 16 16.71 3.95 10.22
CA GLU A 16 17.70 3.11 10.94
C GLU A 16 17.26 1.64 10.97
N ILE A 17 15.99 1.38 11.32
CA ILE A 17 15.43 0.03 11.31
C ILE A 17 15.50 -0.59 9.91
N ARG A 18 15.20 0.21 8.87
CA ARG A 18 15.27 -0.27 7.48
C ARG A 18 16.70 -0.66 7.08
N LEU A 19 17.70 0.17 7.41
CA LEU A 19 19.11 -0.12 7.11
C LEU A 19 19.55 -1.41 7.80
N TYR A 20 19.21 -1.58 9.08
CA TYR A 20 19.50 -2.82 9.80
C TYR A 20 18.84 -4.05 9.14
N MET A 21 17.57 -3.96 8.71
CA MET A 21 16.89 -5.07 8.03
C MET A 21 17.54 -5.43 6.69
N LEU A 22 18.04 -4.43 5.95
CA LEU A 22 18.78 -4.62 4.70
C LEU A 22 20.14 -5.30 4.92
N GLU A 23 20.95 -4.79 5.85
CA GLU A 23 22.28 -5.32 6.14
C GLU A 23 22.23 -6.78 6.63
N ASN A 24 21.18 -7.13 7.38
CA ASN A 24 21.01 -8.47 7.95
C ASN A 24 20.10 -9.38 7.11
N ASN A 25 19.69 -8.97 5.91
CA ASN A 25 18.78 -9.73 5.03
C ASN A 25 17.58 -10.32 5.78
N THR A 26 16.94 -9.53 6.64
CA THR A 26 15.88 -9.99 7.54
C THR A 26 14.54 -9.36 7.17
N ASP A 27 13.56 -10.19 6.80
CA ASP A 27 12.24 -9.73 6.37
C ASP A 27 11.34 -9.28 7.53
N VAL A 28 11.63 -9.74 8.75
CA VAL A 28 10.77 -9.56 9.93
C VAL A 28 11.60 -9.28 11.18
N LEU A 29 11.33 -8.17 11.86
CA LEU A 29 11.79 -7.93 13.23
C LEU A 29 10.58 -7.95 14.18
N ILE A 30 10.73 -8.65 15.30
CA ILE A 30 9.70 -8.76 16.33
C ILE A 30 10.29 -8.20 17.63
N GLY A 31 9.75 -7.07 18.09
CA GLY A 31 9.97 -6.57 19.44
C GLY A 31 8.82 -6.99 20.37
N ASN A 32 8.91 -6.60 21.64
CA ASN A 32 7.88 -6.92 22.63
C ASN A 32 6.51 -6.28 22.32
N GLU A 33 6.51 -5.08 21.74
CA GLU A 33 5.29 -4.32 21.45
C GLU A 33 5.00 -4.17 19.95
N HIS A 34 6.02 -4.28 19.09
CA HIS A 34 5.92 -3.92 17.68
C HIS A 34 6.60 -4.94 16.75
N LYS A 35 6.04 -5.06 15.55
CA LYS A 35 6.54 -5.94 14.48
C LYS A 35 6.84 -5.12 13.24
N ALA A 36 8.11 -5.09 12.83
CA ALA A 36 8.53 -4.50 11.56
C ALA A 36 8.59 -5.60 10.48
N ARG A 37 8.14 -5.25 9.27
CA ARG A 37 8.22 -6.12 8.09
C ARG A 37 8.78 -5.32 6.93
N TYR A 38 9.85 -5.82 6.32
CA TYR A 38 10.48 -5.25 5.14
C TYR A 38 10.52 -6.35 4.09
N LYS A 39 9.52 -6.36 3.23
CA LYS A 39 9.37 -7.36 2.16
C LYS A 39 8.95 -6.67 0.88
N ASP A 40 9.28 -7.28 -0.24
CA ASP A 40 8.80 -6.83 -1.53
C ASP A 40 7.28 -6.92 -1.60
N VAL A 41 6.65 -5.77 -1.87
CA VAL A 41 5.22 -5.69 -2.12
C VAL A 41 5.03 -5.71 -3.63
N ILE A 42 4.73 -6.89 -4.16
CA ILE A 42 4.32 -7.02 -5.56
C ILE A 42 2.84 -6.65 -5.64
N GLN A 43 2.57 -5.45 -6.13
CA GLN A 43 1.21 -5.03 -6.46
C GLN A 43 0.93 -5.29 -7.94
N ILE A 44 0.12 -6.31 -8.23
CA ILE A 44 -0.41 -6.56 -9.58
C ILE A 44 -1.73 -5.82 -9.68
N ARG A 45 -1.87 -4.96 -10.69
CA ARG A 45 -3.13 -4.27 -11.01
C ARG A 45 -3.64 -4.80 -12.34
N LEU A 46 -4.95 -4.99 -12.42
CA LEU A 46 -5.61 -5.26 -13.69
C LEU A 46 -5.57 -3.99 -14.55
N ASP A 47 -4.99 -4.08 -15.75
CA ASP A 47 -5.16 -3.03 -16.76
C ASP A 47 -6.56 -3.16 -17.38
N GLY A 48 -7.52 -2.49 -16.76
CA GLY A 48 -8.90 -2.48 -17.23
C GLY A 48 -9.08 -1.81 -18.59
N LYS A 49 -8.13 -0.96 -19.05
CA LYS A 49 -8.21 -0.33 -20.37
C LYS A 49 -7.83 -1.33 -21.45
N ALA A 50 -6.67 -1.96 -21.31
CA ALA A 50 -6.24 -3.00 -22.25
C ALA A 50 -7.22 -4.18 -22.30
N LEU A 51 -7.84 -4.54 -21.16
CA LEU A 51 -8.86 -5.59 -21.13
C LEU A 51 -10.11 -5.21 -21.94
N LYS A 52 -10.61 -3.97 -21.81
CA LYS A 52 -11.76 -3.49 -22.61
C LYS A 52 -11.46 -3.48 -24.10
N GLU A 53 -10.26 -3.09 -24.48
CA GLU A 53 -9.84 -2.99 -25.88
C GLU A 53 -9.64 -4.37 -26.52
N LYS A 54 -8.97 -5.30 -25.83
CA LYS A 54 -8.62 -6.62 -26.38
C LYS A 54 -9.72 -7.66 -26.23
N GLN A 55 -10.49 -7.59 -25.14
CA GLN A 55 -11.47 -8.62 -24.76
C GLN A 55 -12.73 -7.97 -24.16
N PRO A 56 -13.53 -7.26 -24.99
CA PRO A 56 -14.69 -6.51 -24.52
C PRO A 56 -15.80 -7.42 -23.95
N ASP A 57 -15.95 -8.63 -24.49
CA ASP A 57 -17.00 -9.55 -24.06
C ASP A 57 -16.71 -10.13 -22.67
N ILE A 58 -15.45 -10.50 -22.42
CA ILE A 58 -14.98 -10.89 -21.09
C ILE A 58 -15.17 -9.73 -20.12
N TYR A 59 -14.74 -8.52 -20.49
CA TYR A 59 -14.93 -7.35 -19.62
C TYR A 59 -16.40 -7.14 -19.25
N LYS A 60 -17.34 -7.24 -20.21
CA LYS A 60 -18.77 -7.09 -19.96
C LYS A 60 -19.33 -8.20 -19.07
N ALA A 61 -18.95 -9.46 -19.30
CA ALA A 61 -19.42 -10.61 -18.53
C ALA A 61 -19.08 -10.51 -17.04
N PHE A 62 -17.96 -9.88 -16.70
CA PHE A 62 -17.47 -9.74 -15.33
C PHE A 62 -17.62 -8.31 -14.76
N THR A 63 -18.39 -7.43 -15.41
CA THR A 63 -18.65 -6.06 -14.91
C THR A 63 -20.12 -5.87 -14.55
N THR A 64 -20.40 -5.51 -13.30
CA THR A 64 -21.75 -5.09 -12.85
C THR A 64 -21.84 -3.58 -12.74
N CYS A 65 -22.86 -2.98 -13.36
CA CYS A 65 -23.13 -1.55 -13.24
C CYS A 65 -24.12 -1.29 -12.10
N THR A 66 -23.65 -0.70 -11.00
CA THR A 66 -24.51 -0.24 -9.90
C THR A 66 -24.55 1.29 -9.90
N LYS A 67 -25.76 1.86 -10.00
CA LYS A 67 -25.99 3.30 -9.91
C LYS A 67 -26.70 3.61 -8.59
N TYR A 68 -26.13 4.48 -7.77
CA TYR A 68 -26.77 4.98 -6.56
C TYR A 68 -26.52 6.48 -6.39
N LYS A 69 -27.47 7.19 -5.80
CA LYS A 69 -27.28 8.59 -5.41
C LYS A 69 -26.66 8.61 -4.02
N ARG A 70 -25.51 9.28 -3.87
CA ARG A 70 -24.88 9.50 -2.56
C ARG A 70 -25.26 10.88 -2.06
N PHE A 71 -25.96 10.94 -0.93
CA PHE A 71 -26.05 12.17 -0.16
C PHE A 71 -24.72 12.37 0.57
N LYS A 72 -24.13 13.55 0.44
CA LYS A 72 -22.92 13.94 1.15
C LYS A 72 -23.19 15.32 1.75
N PHE A 73 -22.97 15.45 3.05
CA PHE A 73 -22.98 16.71 3.78
C PHE A 73 -21.52 16.96 4.18
N ASP A 74 -20.95 18.05 3.68
CA ASP A 74 -19.59 18.50 3.99
C ASP A 74 -19.66 19.67 4.99
#